data_AF-A0A380DS24-F1
#
_entry.id   AF-A0A380DS24-F1
#
_cell.length_a   1.000
_cell.length_b   1.000
_cell.length_c   1.000
_cell.angle_alpha   90.00
_cell.angle_beta   90.00
_cell.angle_gamma   90.00
#
_symmetry.space_group_name_H-M   'P 1'
#
loop_
_entity.id
_entity.type
_entity.pdbx_description
1 polymer ?
#
loop_
_entity_poly.entity_id
_entity_poly.type
_entity_poly.pdbx_seq_one_letter_code
_entity_poly.pdbx_strand_id
1 'polypeptide(L)'
;MLGKTEIARRMAKVVGAPFIKVEATKFTEVGYVGRDVESMVRDLVDVSVRLVKAQKKSLVQDEATAKANEKLVKLLVPSMKKKASQTNNPLESLFGGAIPNFGQNNEDEEEPPTEEIKTKRSEIKRQLEEGKLEKEKVRIKVEQDPGAIGMLGTNQNQQNARDDESINA
;
A
#
# COMPACT_ATOMS: atom_id res chain seq x y z
N MET A 1 29.26 -28.48 -17.68
CA MET A 1 28.84 -28.72 -16.28
C MET A 1 27.34 -28.60 -16.18
N LEU A 2 26.60 -29.69 -16.39
CA LEU A 2 25.15 -29.68 -16.20
C LEU A 2 24.88 -29.84 -14.69
N GLY A 3 24.25 -28.84 -14.05
CA GLY A 3 23.68 -28.98 -12.70
C GLY A 3 24.28 -28.14 -11.56
N LYS A 4 25.53 -27.65 -11.63
CA LYS A 4 26.14 -26.91 -10.49
C LYS A 4 25.36 -25.65 -10.09
N THR A 5 24.94 -24.85 -11.07
CA THR A 5 24.13 -23.64 -10.83
C THR A 5 22.73 -23.97 -10.33
N GLU A 6 22.16 -25.10 -10.77
CA GLU A 6 20.83 -25.53 -10.35
C GLU A 6 20.83 -26.05 -8.91
N ILE A 7 21.88 -26.79 -8.51
CA ILE A 7 22.08 -27.22 -7.12
C ILE A 7 22.17 -25.99 -6.20
N ALA A 8 22.99 -25.00 -6.55
CA ALA A 8 23.14 -23.78 -5.74
C ALA A 8 21.83 -22.98 -5.64
N ARG A 9 21.11 -22.81 -6.77
CA ARG A 9 19.82 -22.12 -6.80
C ARG A 9 18.78 -22.81 -5.92
N ARG A 10 18.67 -24.14 -6.02
CA ARG A 10 17.72 -24.92 -5.23
C ARG A 10 18.05 -24.89 -3.75
N MET A 11 19.32 -25.03 -3.39
CA MET A 11 19.77 -24.93 -2.00
C MET A 11 19.37 -23.58 -1.39
N ALA A 12 19.63 -22.46 -2.10
CA ALA A 12 19.23 -21.13 -1.64
C ALA A 12 17.71 -21.01 -1.46
N LYS A 13 16.90 -21.57 -2.38
CA LYS A 13 15.44 -21.58 -2.25
C LYS A 13 14.97 -22.38 -1.03
N VAL A 14 15.58 -23.52 -0.75
CA VAL A 14 15.21 -24.38 0.39
C VAL A 14 15.50 -23.71 1.72
N VAL A 15 16.65 -23.04 1.85
CA VAL A 15 17.02 -22.33 3.09
C VAL A 15 16.46 -20.90 3.17
N GLY A 16 15.73 -20.45 2.15
CA GLY A 16 15.17 -19.09 2.09
C GLY A 16 16.25 -18.00 2.01
N ALA A 17 17.39 -18.28 1.38
CA ALA A 17 18.49 -17.32 1.24
C ALA A 17 18.41 -16.54 -0.09
N PRO A 18 18.86 -15.27 -0.09
CA PRO A 18 19.03 -14.50 -1.33
C PRO A 18 20.11 -15.12 -2.21
N PHE A 19 19.91 -15.10 -3.53
CA PHE A 19 20.81 -15.74 -4.50
C PHE A 19 20.95 -14.91 -5.78
N ILE A 20 22.18 -14.77 -6.27
CA ILE A 20 22.51 -14.08 -7.53
C ILE A 20 23.49 -14.95 -8.32
N LYS A 21 23.32 -15.04 -9.64
CA LYS A 21 24.27 -15.70 -10.56
C LYS A 21 25.03 -14.62 -11.30
N VAL A 22 26.36 -14.63 -11.21
CA VAL A 22 27.23 -13.67 -11.91
C VAL A 22 28.32 -14.40 -12.68
N GLU A 23 28.73 -13.84 -13.82
CA GLU A 23 29.79 -14.39 -14.69
C GLU A 23 31.12 -13.68 -14.38
N ALA A 24 32.17 -14.45 -14.11
CA ALA A 24 33.47 -13.91 -13.67
C ALA A 24 34.15 -13.03 -14.72
N THR A 25 33.97 -13.35 -16.01
CA THR A 25 34.58 -12.59 -17.12
C THR A 25 34.09 -11.15 -17.19
N LYS A 26 32.91 -10.84 -16.64
CA LYS A 26 32.36 -9.47 -16.55
C LYS A 26 33.20 -8.53 -15.68
N PHE A 27 34.08 -9.07 -14.84
CA PHE A 27 34.94 -8.31 -13.94
C PHE A 27 36.41 -8.31 -14.40
N THR A 28 36.74 -9.08 -15.44
CA THR A 28 38.12 -9.21 -15.94
C THR A 28 38.30 -8.72 -17.37
N GLU A 29 37.22 -8.46 -18.12
CA GLU A 29 37.27 -8.23 -19.57
C GLU A 29 36.54 -6.94 -20.00
N VAL A 30 36.99 -5.77 -19.55
CA VAL A 30 36.70 -4.50 -20.23
C VAL A 30 37.81 -3.48 -19.93
N GLY A 31 38.30 -2.78 -20.95
CA GLY A 31 39.29 -1.71 -20.80
C GLY A 31 38.87 -0.58 -19.84
N TYR A 32 39.90 0.07 -19.30
CA TYR A 32 40.01 1.24 -18.39
C TYR A 32 39.10 1.38 -17.16
N VAL A 33 37.87 0.86 -17.13
CA VAL A 33 37.05 0.77 -15.90
C VAL A 33 36.13 -0.45 -16.01
N GLY A 34 36.56 -1.60 -15.48
CA GLY A 34 35.72 -2.80 -15.40
C GLY A 34 34.49 -2.58 -14.51
N ARG A 35 33.48 -3.46 -14.62
CA ARG A 35 32.36 -3.49 -13.66
C ARG A 35 32.93 -3.70 -12.26
N ASP A 36 32.47 -2.92 -11.29
CA ASP A 36 32.91 -3.03 -9.91
C ASP A 36 32.42 -4.34 -9.28
N VAL A 37 33.32 -5.09 -8.62
CA VAL A 37 33.02 -6.29 -7.83
C VAL A 37 31.96 -5.98 -6.77
N GLU A 38 31.94 -4.76 -6.23
CA GLU A 38 30.93 -4.30 -5.28
C GLU A 38 29.50 -4.40 -5.82
N SER A 39 29.31 -4.27 -7.15
CA SER A 39 27.98 -4.41 -7.76
C SER A 39 27.35 -5.78 -7.51
N MET A 40 28.14 -6.85 -7.35
CA MET A 40 27.60 -8.17 -7.01
C MET A 40 26.96 -8.19 -5.62
N VAL A 41 27.56 -7.47 -4.67
CA VAL A 41 27.04 -7.36 -3.31
C VAL A 41 25.78 -6.51 -3.31
N ARG A 42 25.76 -5.40 -4.04
CA ARG A 42 24.56 -4.55 -4.18
C ARG A 42 23.39 -5.30 -4.80
N ASP A 43 23.64 -6.04 -5.90
CA ASP A 43 22.63 -6.87 -6.55
C ASP A 43 22.07 -7.94 -5.58
N LEU A 44 22.93 -8.54 -4.75
CA LEU A 44 22.51 -9.51 -3.74
C LEU A 44 21.66 -8.87 -2.63
N VAL A 45 22.03 -7.66 -2.18
CA VAL A 45 21.26 -6.90 -1.19
C VAL A 45 19.88 -6.55 -1.75
N ASP A 46 19.78 -6.11 -3.01
CA ASP A 46 18.50 -5.82 -3.65
C ASP A 46 17.59 -7.05 -3.71
N VAL A 47 18.15 -8.21 -4.06
CA VAL A 47 17.42 -9.50 -4.02
C VAL A 47 16.96 -9.82 -2.60
N SER A 48 17.79 -9.55 -1.58
CA SER A 48 17.47 -9.76 -0.17
C SER A 48 16.31 -8.88 0.29
N VAL A 49 16.34 -7.59 -0.06
CA VAL A 49 15.28 -6.63 0.26
C VAL A 49 13.97 -7.06 -0.39
N ARG A 50 13.99 -7.46 -1.67
CA ARG A 50 12.80 -7.96 -2.37
C ARG A 50 12.24 -9.22 -1.72
N LEU A 51 13.10 -10.15 -1.33
CA LEU A 51 12.70 -11.38 -0.64
C LEU A 51 11.97 -11.06 0.68
N VAL A 52 12.55 -10.21 1.52
CA VAL A 52 11.94 -9.81 2.81
C VAL A 52 10.64 -9.05 2.58
N LYS A 53 10.60 -8.11 1.62
CA LYS A 53 9.36 -7.39 1.27
C LYS A 53 8.25 -8.34 0.84
N ALA A 54 8.56 -9.33 0.00
CA ALA A 54 7.57 -10.32 -0.43
C ALA A 54 7.06 -11.17 0.74
N GLN A 55 7.95 -11.62 1.63
CA GLN A 55 7.57 -12.35 2.84
C GLN A 55 6.68 -11.51 3.75
N LYS A 56 7.08 -10.26 4.05
CA LYS A 56 6.30 -9.35 4.89
C LYS A 56 4.94 -9.01 4.27
N LYS A 57 4.89 -8.79 2.96
CA LYS A 57 3.64 -8.57 2.22
C LYS A 57 2.71 -9.77 2.36
N SER A 58 3.24 -10.99 2.21
CA SER A 58 2.44 -12.21 2.36
C SER A 58 1.85 -12.37 3.76
N LEU A 59 2.56 -11.93 4.81
CA LEU A 59 2.06 -12.03 6.19
C LEU A 59 0.86 -11.12 6.45
N VAL A 60 0.77 -9.98 5.77
CA VAL A 60 -0.31 -9.00 5.95
C VAL A 60 -1.35 -9.08 4.84
N GLN A 61 -1.21 -10.01 3.90
CA GLN A 61 -2.05 -10.09 2.70
C GLN A 61 -3.52 -10.30 3.08
N ASP A 62 -3.81 -11.24 3.97
CA ASP A 62 -5.19 -11.57 4.36
C ASP A 62 -5.86 -10.42 5.12
N GLU A 63 -5.14 -9.81 6.06
CA GLU A 63 -5.62 -8.65 6.82
C GLU A 63 -5.83 -7.44 5.91
N ALA A 64 -4.91 -7.19 4.98
CA ALA A 64 -5.01 -6.12 4.01
C ALA A 64 -6.21 -6.32 3.08
N THR A 65 -6.45 -7.56 2.61
CA THR A 65 -7.62 -7.90 1.80
C THR A 65 -8.92 -7.68 2.58
N ALA A 66 -9.00 -8.12 3.84
CA ALA A 66 -10.19 -7.90 4.67
C ALA A 66 -10.48 -6.39 4.87
N LYS A 67 -9.45 -5.60 5.17
CA LYS A 67 -9.56 -4.14 5.33
C LYS A 67 -9.92 -3.44 4.01
N ALA A 68 -9.37 -3.90 2.89
CA ALA A 68 -9.71 -3.38 1.57
C ALA A 68 -11.19 -3.61 1.25
N ASN A 69 -11.69 -4.82 1.49
CA ASN A 69 -13.10 -5.17 1.29
C ASN A 69 -14.03 -4.33 2.17
N GLU A 70 -13.66 -4.08 3.43
CA GLU A 70 -14.44 -3.20 4.30
C GLU A 70 -14.52 -1.76 3.76
N LYS A 71 -13.38 -1.21 3.32
CA LYS A 71 -13.33 0.11 2.69
C LYS A 71 -14.16 0.16 1.41
N LEU A 72 -14.10 -0.90 0.61
CA LEU A 72 -14.87 -1.01 -0.62
C LEU A 72 -16.38 -1.02 -0.35
N VAL A 73 -16.84 -1.79 0.65
CA VAL A 73 -18.25 -1.80 1.08
C VAL A 73 -18.69 -0.41 1.56
N LYS A 74 -17.83 0.33 2.28
CA LYS A 74 -18.13 1.71 2.70
C LYS A 74 -18.25 2.66 1.50
N LEU A 75 -17.48 2.45 0.43
CA LEU A 75 -17.53 3.25 -0.80
C LEU A 75 -18.76 2.91 -1.67
N LEU A 76 -19.13 1.62 -1.74
CA LEU A 76 -20.31 1.14 -2.47
C LEU A 76 -21.62 1.55 -1.80
N VAL A 77 -21.66 1.51 -0.46
CA VAL A 77 -22.81 1.96 0.34
C VAL A 77 -22.39 3.11 1.25
N PRO A 78 -22.27 4.33 0.70
CA PRO A 78 -21.94 5.51 1.49
C PRO A 78 -23.07 5.75 2.49
N SER A 79 -22.73 5.79 3.77
CA SER A 79 -23.65 6.38 4.74
C SER A 79 -23.71 7.87 4.45
N MET A 80 -24.91 8.40 4.26
CA MET A 80 -25.09 9.85 4.12
C MET A 80 -24.52 10.50 5.37
N LYS A 81 -23.31 11.07 5.29
CA LYS A 81 -22.86 12.04 6.28
C LYS A 81 -23.88 13.16 6.15
N LYS A 82 -24.78 13.33 7.15
CA LYS A 82 -25.46 14.61 7.29
C LYS A 82 -24.33 15.62 7.34
N LYS A 83 -24.18 16.44 6.30
CA LYS A 83 -23.33 17.62 6.40
C LYS A 83 -23.80 18.28 7.68
N ALA A 84 -22.91 18.36 8.67
CA ALA A 84 -23.17 19.12 9.87
C ALA A 84 -23.69 20.46 9.40
N SER A 85 -25.00 20.65 9.53
CA SER A 85 -25.59 21.97 9.48
C SER A 85 -24.79 22.73 10.52
N GLN A 86 -24.03 23.73 10.07
CA GLN A 86 -23.49 24.76 10.94
C GLN A 86 -24.68 25.41 11.65
N THR A 87 -25.19 24.78 12.69
CA THR A 87 -25.91 25.45 13.76
C THR A 87 -24.86 26.20 14.53
N ASN A 88 -24.47 27.36 13.98
CA ASN A 88 -23.73 28.38 14.71
C ASN A 88 -24.68 28.88 15.80
N ASN A 89 -24.70 28.21 16.94
CA ASN A 89 -25.40 28.68 18.12
C ASN A 89 -24.79 30.02 18.51
N PRO A 90 -25.55 31.13 18.50
CA PRO A 90 -25.03 32.48 18.78
C PRO A 90 -24.39 32.62 20.17
N LEU A 91 -24.66 31.67 21.07
CA LEU A 91 -24.13 31.60 22.42
C LEU A 91 -22.69 31.04 22.46
N GLU A 92 -22.31 30.16 21.53
CA GLU A 92 -20.96 29.56 21.41
C GLU A 92 -19.92 30.61 20.99
N SER A 93 -20.29 31.47 20.03
CA SER A 93 -19.41 32.51 19.48
C SER A 93 -19.10 33.63 20.47
N LEU A 94 -19.88 33.74 21.55
CA LEU A 94 -19.69 34.73 22.62
C LEU A 94 -18.86 34.18 23.79
N PHE A 95 -18.85 32.85 23.98
CA PHE A 95 -18.09 32.19 25.05
C PHE A 95 -16.74 31.61 24.61
N GLY A 96 -16.55 31.35 23.30
CA GLY A 96 -15.37 30.69 22.74
C GLY A 96 -14.10 31.54 22.53
N GLY A 97 -14.08 32.80 22.96
CA GLY A 97 -12.93 33.71 22.76
C GLY A 97 -11.81 33.62 23.80
N ALA A 98 -11.94 32.80 24.85
CA ALA A 98 -11.06 32.85 26.03
C ALA A 98 -10.45 31.49 26.44
N ILE A 99 -10.56 30.43 25.62
CA ILE A 99 -9.97 29.12 25.92
C ILE A 99 -9.14 28.66 24.71
N PRO A 100 -7.82 28.45 24.85
CA PRO A 100 -7.02 27.84 23.79
C PRO A 100 -7.47 26.38 23.64
N ASN A 101 -8.20 26.09 22.56
CA ASN A 101 -8.62 24.74 22.20
C ASN A 101 -7.39 23.95 21.68
N PHE A 102 -6.60 23.40 22.60
CA PHE A 102 -5.54 22.44 22.29
C PHE A 102 -6.14 21.03 22.42
N GLY A 103 -6.50 20.41 21.29
CA GLY A 103 -6.89 18.99 21.28
C GLY A 103 -8.06 18.58 20.41
N GLN A 104 -8.45 19.33 19.38
CA GLN A 104 -9.40 18.80 18.38
C GLN A 104 -8.65 17.94 17.36
N ASN A 105 -8.23 16.75 17.82
CA ASN A 105 -8.09 15.62 16.91
C ASN A 105 -9.49 15.39 16.33
N ASN A 106 -9.66 15.73 15.06
CA ASN A 106 -10.78 15.26 14.26
C ASN A 106 -10.59 13.75 14.07
N GLU A 107 -10.85 12.98 15.11
CA GLU A 107 -11.26 11.60 14.93
C GLU A 107 -12.65 11.69 14.33
N ASP A 108 -12.79 11.18 13.11
CA ASP A 108 -14.07 11.02 12.43
C ASP A 108 -15.06 10.33 13.40
N GLU A 109 -15.91 11.11 14.07
CA GLU A 109 -17.10 10.59 14.73
C GLU A 109 -18.03 10.07 13.62
N GLU A 110 -17.81 8.82 13.19
CA GLU A 110 -18.76 8.05 12.41
C GLU A 110 -20.00 7.87 13.29
N GLU A 111 -21.02 8.73 13.12
CA GLU A 111 -22.35 8.47 13.69
C GLU A 111 -22.76 7.02 13.36
N PRO A 112 -23.37 6.30 14.31
CA PRO A 112 -23.72 4.90 14.09
C PRO A 112 -24.60 4.82 12.84
N PRO A 113 -24.24 3.98 11.85
CA PRO A 113 -25.03 3.85 10.64
C PRO A 113 -26.46 3.46 11.01
N THR A 114 -27.45 4.08 10.36
CA THR A 114 -28.84 3.67 10.51
C THR A 114 -28.96 2.17 10.23
N GLU A 115 -29.87 1.47 10.94
CA GLU A 115 -30.00 0.00 10.84
C GLU A 115 -30.15 -0.48 9.39
N GLU A 116 -30.80 0.30 8.52
CA GLU A 116 -30.94 0.03 7.08
C GLU A 116 -29.62 0.06 6.29
N ILE A 117 -28.64 0.85 6.71
CA ILE A 117 -27.33 0.92 6.05
C ILE A 117 -26.48 -0.27 6.48
N LYS A 118 -26.60 -0.71 7.74
CA LYS A 118 -25.91 -1.90 8.23
C LYS A 118 -26.36 -3.17 7.49
N THR A 119 -27.66 -3.32 7.26
CA THR A 119 -28.21 -4.47 6.52
C THR A 119 -27.77 -4.47 5.05
N LYS A 120 -27.79 -3.31 4.39
CA LYS A 120 -27.26 -3.19 3.01
C LYS A 120 -25.77 -3.49 2.93
N ARG A 121 -24.97 -3.04 3.90
CA ARG A 121 -23.52 -3.33 3.94
C ARG A 121 -23.23 -4.81 4.12
N SER A 122 -23.99 -5.53 4.94
CA SER A 122 -23.79 -6.98 5.10
C SER A 122 -24.17 -7.78 3.85
N GLU A 123 -25.24 -7.36 3.16
CA GLU A 123 -25.64 -7.96 1.88
C GLU A 123 -24.59 -7.73 0.78
N ILE A 124 -24.10 -6.50 0.64
CA ILE A 124 -23.05 -6.16 -0.33
C ILE A 124 -21.75 -6.85 0.01
N LYS A 125 -21.38 -6.96 1.29
CA LYS A 125 -20.21 -7.73 1.72
C LYS A 125 -20.31 -9.19 1.25
N ARG A 126 -21.48 -9.82 1.39
CA ARG A 126 -21.70 -11.20 0.92
C ARG A 126 -21.60 -11.30 -0.60
N GLN A 127 -22.16 -10.33 -1.33
CA GLN A 127 -22.08 -10.31 -2.80
C GLN A 127 -20.66 -10.07 -3.31
N LEU A 128 -19.84 -9.33 -2.55
CA LEU A 128 -18.42 -9.14 -2.81
C LEU A 128 -17.66 -10.45 -2.61
N GLU A 129 -17.91 -11.15 -1.49
CA GLU A 129 -17.33 -12.48 -1.21
C GLU A 129 -17.74 -13.53 -2.25
N GLU A 130 -18.94 -13.42 -2.81
CA GLU A 130 -19.45 -14.27 -3.90
C GLU A 130 -18.91 -13.87 -5.30
N GLY A 131 -18.07 -12.82 -5.41
CA GLY A 131 -17.46 -12.36 -6.66
C GLY A 131 -18.46 -11.76 -7.67
N LYS A 132 -19.63 -11.31 -7.21
CA LYS A 132 -20.72 -10.81 -8.08
C LYS A 132 -20.57 -9.34 -8.46
N LEU A 133 -19.70 -8.61 -7.75
CA LEU A 133 -19.53 -7.17 -7.91
C LEU A 133 -18.27 -6.76 -8.69
N GLU A 134 -17.51 -7.74 -9.22
CA GLU A 134 -16.25 -7.56 -10.00
C GLU A 134 -16.36 -6.64 -11.24
N LYS A 135 -17.59 -6.29 -11.63
CA LYS A 135 -17.89 -5.41 -12.77
C LYS A 135 -18.18 -3.97 -12.35
N GLU A 136 -18.32 -3.69 -11.06
CA GLU A 136 -18.58 -2.37 -10.53
C GLU A 136 -17.24 -1.62 -10.35
N LYS A 137 -17.14 -0.44 -10.97
CA LYS A 137 -15.90 0.35 -10.95
C LYS A 137 -15.96 1.35 -9.81
N VAL A 138 -14.98 1.29 -8.91
CA VAL A 138 -14.84 2.26 -7.82
C VAL A 138 -13.64 3.15 -8.10
N ARG A 139 -13.84 4.46 -7.97
CA ARG A 139 -12.75 5.44 -8.05
C ARG A 139 -12.20 5.64 -6.64
N ILE A 140 -10.91 5.38 -6.47
CA ILE A 140 -10.21 5.67 -5.24
C ILE A 140 -9.15 6.73 -5.50
N LYS A 141 -8.96 7.62 -4.53
CA LYS A 141 -7.81 8.52 -4.52
C LYS A 141 -6.72 7.86 -3.70
N VAL A 142 -5.63 7.48 -4.35
CA VAL A 142 -4.47 6.91 -3.67
C VAL A 142 -3.44 8.02 -3.51
N GLU A 143 -3.21 8.48 -2.28
CA GLU A 143 -2.07 9.33 -1.97
C GLU A 143 -0.86 8.41 -1.71
N GLN A 144 0.06 8.34 -2.67
CA GLN A 144 1.35 7.68 -2.44
C GLN A 144 2.23 8.60 -1.61
N ASP A 145 2.54 8.19 -0.38
CA ASP A 145 3.55 8.86 0.44
C ASP A 145 4.95 8.57 -0.13
N PRO A 146 5.68 9.58 -0.66
CA PRO A 146 7.00 9.38 -1.24
C PRO A 146 8.03 8.86 -0.23
N GLY A 147 7.76 8.97 1.08
CA GLY A 147 8.66 8.51 2.15
C GLY A 147 8.88 7.00 2.19
N ALA A 148 7.95 6.19 1.66
CA ALA A 148 8.05 4.72 1.71
C ALA A 148 8.97 4.12 0.62
N ILE A 149 9.33 4.91 -0.40
CA ILE A 149 10.20 4.51 -1.53
C ILE A 149 11.58 5.22 -1.46
N GLY A 150 11.79 6.12 -0.49
CA GLY A 150 12.96 7.01 -0.38
C GLY A 150 14.31 6.41 0.04
N MET A 151 14.52 5.10 -0.05
CA MET A 151 15.83 4.48 0.21
C MET A 151 16.42 3.76 -1.02
N LEU A 152 15.96 4.14 -2.22
CA LEU A 152 16.63 3.85 -3.49
C LEU A 152 16.85 5.21 -4.19
N GLY A 153 18.09 5.71 -4.21
CA GLY A 153 18.45 6.85 -5.06
C GLY A 153 18.09 6.53 -6.51
N THR A 154 17.64 7.46 -7.35
CA THR A 154 18.25 8.76 -7.64
C THR A 154 17.26 9.62 -8.45
N ASN A 155 17.16 10.91 -8.07
CA ASN A 155 16.85 12.13 -8.85
C ASN A 155 15.73 12.22 -9.91
N GLN A 156 14.84 13.19 -9.61
CA GLN A 156 14.31 14.26 -10.46
C GLN A 156 13.58 13.86 -11.76
N ASN A 157 12.26 13.71 -11.65
CA ASN A 157 11.34 14.59 -12.37
C ASN A 157 10.00 14.67 -11.64
N GLN A 158 9.71 15.85 -11.08
CA GLN A 158 8.41 16.17 -10.51
C GLN A 158 7.40 16.36 -11.65
N GLN A 159 6.54 15.37 -11.83
CA GLN A 159 5.18 15.63 -12.26
C GLN A 159 4.27 14.97 -11.24
N ASN A 160 3.40 15.77 -10.63
CA ASN A 160 2.29 15.30 -9.81
C ASN A 160 1.46 14.31 -10.62
N ALA A 161 1.75 13.02 -10.46
CA ALA A 161 0.90 11.95 -10.91
C ALA A 161 -0.27 11.88 -9.92
N ARG A 162 -1.31 12.69 -10.18
CA ARG A 162 -2.63 12.48 -9.59
C ARG A 162 -3.25 11.31 -10.34
N ASP A 163 -2.85 10.12 -9.96
CA ASP A 163 -3.33 8.90 -10.60
C ASP A 163 -4.69 8.55 -9.99
N ASP A 164 -5.76 8.97 -10.67
CA ASP A 164 -7.11 8.46 -10.43
C ASP A 164 -7.15 7.00 -10.91
N GLU A 165 -6.81 6.05 -10.02
CA GLU A 165 -6.96 4.63 -10.31
C GLU A 165 -8.42 4.20 -10.15
N SER A 166 -9.00 3.72 -11.26
CA SER A 166 -10.25 2.96 -11.22
C SER A 166 -9.91 1.51 -10.94
N ILE A 167 -10.34 1.00 -9.80
CA ILE A 167 -10.20 -0.42 -9.45
C ILE A 167 -11.58 -1.07 -9.59
N ASN A 168 -11.60 -2.29 -10.13
CA ASN A 168 -12.80 -3.11 -10.08
C ASN A 168 -13.02 -3.57 -8.64
N ALA A 169 -14.27 -3.57 -8.19
CA ALA A 169 -14.65 -4.08 -6.88
C ALA A 169 -14.32 -5.57 -6.72
#